data_AF-A0AAD2FWQ9-F1
#
_entry.id   AF-A0AAD2FWQ9-F1
#
_cell.length_a   1.000
_cell.length_b   1.000
_cell.length_c   1.000
_cell.angle_alpha   90.00
_cell.angle_beta   90.00
_cell.angle_gamma   90.00
#
_symmetry.space_group_name_H-M   'P 1'
#
loop_
_entity.id
_entity.type
_entity.pdbx_description
1 polymer ?
#
loop_
_entity_poly.entity_id
_entity_poly.type
_entity_poly.pdbx_seq_one_letter_code
_entity_poly.pdbx_strand_id
1 'polypeptide(L)'
;MPSRFDETLEKFRDLIMQIEVRYHEEENASDLLKKCRKLMTKLESETMNAEDASQEQEYIDTVLACKMQLQSYSLINDQRDELFVGANTTPQTPAARRDGPPSSSDPLSRQNDMVRNALQTMRETEEIGEEIGQELHRNRERLQNTKGNVTRIQDMTGQANNMLTSMIKRSKRWF
;
A
#
# COMPACT_ATOMS: atom_id res chain seq x y z
N MET A 1 -10.93 11.34 21.63
CA MET A 1 -10.85 12.31 20.52
C MET A 1 -10.31 11.53 19.33
N PRO A 2 -11.01 11.49 18.18
CA PRO A 2 -10.44 10.85 16.99
C PRO A 2 -9.10 11.54 16.67
N SER A 3 -8.07 10.74 16.42
CA SER A 3 -6.75 11.29 16.11
C SER A 3 -6.84 12.04 14.76
N ARG A 4 -5.96 13.02 14.54
CA ARG A 4 -5.89 13.70 13.23
C ARG A 4 -5.67 12.72 12.07
N PHE A 5 -5.01 11.61 12.36
CA PHE A 5 -4.80 10.50 11.46
C PHE A 5 -6.12 9.79 11.09
N ASP A 6 -6.98 9.51 12.06
CA ASP A 6 -8.30 8.90 11.80
C ASP A 6 -9.17 9.77 10.89
N GLU A 7 -9.15 11.09 11.07
CA GLU A 7 -9.89 12.04 10.23
C GLU A 7 -9.34 12.09 8.79
N THR A 8 -8.02 11.99 8.62
CA THR A 8 -7.39 11.91 7.29
C THR A 8 -7.68 10.55 6.63
N LEU A 9 -7.69 9.46 7.40
CA LEU A 9 -8.02 8.12 6.92
C LEU A 9 -9.47 8.01 6.44
N GLU A 10 -10.41 8.60 7.18
CA GLU A 10 -11.82 8.57 6.80
C GLU A 10 -12.05 9.30 5.48
N LYS A 11 -11.39 10.45 5.28
CA LYS A 11 -11.40 11.18 4.01
C LYS A 11 -10.75 10.39 2.87
N PHE A 12 -9.69 9.63 3.15
CA PHE A 12 -9.06 8.76 2.17
C PHE A 12 -9.99 7.61 1.77
N ARG A 13 -10.63 6.95 2.73
CA ARG A 13 -11.60 5.88 2.48
C ARG A 13 -12.80 6.36 1.67
N ASP A 14 -13.33 7.54 1.97
CA ASP A 14 -14.43 8.13 1.22
C ASP A 14 -14.03 8.42 -0.24
N LEU A 15 -12.80 8.88 -0.48
CA LEU A 15 -12.28 9.07 -1.83
C LEU A 15 -12.02 7.74 -2.57
N ILE A 16 -11.57 6.70 -1.89
CA ILE A 16 -11.45 5.36 -2.49
C ILE A 16 -12.83 4.81 -2.87
N MET A 17 -13.83 4.99 -2.02
CA MET A 17 -15.21 4.61 -2.33
C MET A 17 -15.75 5.42 -3.53
N GLN A 18 -15.43 6.71 -3.64
CA GLN A 18 -15.76 7.51 -4.82
C GLN A 18 -15.04 7.01 -6.08
N ILE A 19 -13.80 6.54 -5.97
CA ILE A 19 -13.08 5.91 -7.09
C ILE A 19 -13.74 4.59 -7.49
N GLU A 20 -14.18 3.76 -6.54
CA GLU A 20 -14.91 2.51 -6.82
C GLU A 20 -16.25 2.76 -7.53
N VAL A 21 -16.97 3.80 -7.12
CA VAL A 21 -18.22 4.21 -7.79
C VAL A 21 -17.93 4.73 -9.21
N ARG A 22 -16.92 5.59 -9.39
CA ARG A 22 -16.54 6.09 -10.73
C ARG A 22 -15.93 5.01 -11.63
N TYR A 23 -15.31 3.99 -11.04
CA TYR A 23 -14.84 2.81 -11.75
C TYR A 23 -15.98 2.06 -12.43
N HIS A 24 -17.15 2.01 -11.77
CA HIS A 24 -18.38 1.44 -12.31
C HIS A 24 -19.05 2.35 -13.37
N GLU A 25 -18.79 3.65 -13.34
CA GLU A 25 -19.34 4.65 -14.29
C GLU A 25 -18.44 4.93 -15.50
N GLU A 26 -17.28 4.26 -15.62
CA GLU A 26 -16.30 4.41 -16.72
C GLU A 26 -15.76 5.83 -16.94
N GLU A 27 -15.72 6.64 -15.88
CA GLU A 27 -15.23 8.03 -15.95
C GLU A 27 -13.76 8.13 -15.49
N ASN A 28 -12.97 9.00 -16.14
CA ASN A 28 -11.56 9.19 -15.81
C ASN A 28 -11.37 9.66 -14.35
N ALA A 29 -10.77 8.80 -13.53
CA ALA A 29 -10.56 9.04 -12.09
C ALA A 29 -9.23 9.75 -11.78
N SER A 30 -8.52 10.28 -12.80
CA SER A 30 -7.17 10.85 -12.67
C SER A 30 -7.06 11.93 -11.58
N ASP A 31 -8.05 12.82 -11.46
CA ASP A 31 -8.03 13.89 -10.46
C ASP A 31 -8.35 13.41 -9.04
N LEU A 32 -9.14 12.33 -8.91
CA LEU A 32 -9.38 11.66 -7.64
C LEU A 32 -8.12 10.92 -7.17
N LEU A 33 -7.42 10.23 -8.08
CA LEU A 33 -6.14 9.58 -7.79
C LEU A 33 -5.06 10.58 -7.34
N LYS A 34 -5.00 11.78 -7.92
CA LYS A 34 -4.12 12.86 -7.46
C LYS A 34 -4.49 13.34 -6.05
N LYS A 35 -5.78 13.44 -5.73
CA LYS A 35 -6.24 13.80 -4.37
C LYS A 35 -5.90 12.70 -3.36
N CYS A 36 -6.09 11.43 -3.70
CA CYS A 36 -5.72 10.31 -2.85
C CYS A 36 -4.21 10.26 -2.59
N ARG A 37 -3.37 10.51 -3.61
CA ARG A 37 -1.91 10.62 -3.42
C ARG A 37 -1.53 11.72 -2.43
N LYS A 38 -2.14 12.91 -2.53
CA LYS A 38 -1.88 14.00 -1.58
C LYS A 38 -2.28 13.65 -0.14
N LEU A 39 -3.40 12.94 0.02
CA LEU A 39 -3.82 12.46 1.34
C LEU A 39 -2.91 11.33 1.85
N MET A 40 -2.37 10.48 0.97
CA MET A 40 -1.38 9.47 1.35
C MET A 40 -0.13 10.11 1.94
N THR A 41 0.44 11.12 1.28
CA THR A 41 1.61 11.84 1.80
C THR A 41 1.33 12.53 3.13
N LYS A 42 0.08 13.00 3.32
CA LYS A 42 -0.37 13.57 4.59
C LYS A 42 -0.48 12.50 5.68
N LEU A 43 -0.99 11.32 5.37
CA LEU A 43 -1.04 10.18 6.28
C LEU A 43 0.36 9.72 6.69
N GLU A 44 1.29 9.59 5.75
CA GLU A 44 2.70 9.27 6.02
C GLU A 44 3.37 10.31 6.94
N SER A 45 3.08 11.59 6.72
CA SER A 45 3.59 12.64 7.62
C SER A 45 2.94 12.60 9.01
N GLU A 46 1.72 12.10 9.12
CA GLU A 46 1.00 11.97 10.38
C GLU A 46 1.42 10.71 11.16
N THR A 47 1.83 9.63 10.48
CA THR A 47 2.43 8.44 11.14
C THR A 47 3.77 8.76 11.79
N MET A 48 4.62 9.55 11.13
CA MET A 48 5.90 10.03 11.68
C MET A 48 5.75 10.96 12.90
N ASN A 49 4.55 11.49 13.14
CA ASN A 49 4.24 12.37 14.27
C ASN A 49 3.47 11.66 15.39
N ALA A 50 3.31 10.33 15.34
CA ALA A 50 2.65 9.56 16.39
C ALA A 50 3.52 9.51 17.66
N GLU A 51 2.92 9.80 18.82
CA GLU A 51 3.63 9.83 20.12
C GLU A 51 3.85 8.43 20.72
N ASP A 52 3.04 7.44 20.33
CA ASP A 52 3.05 6.08 20.87
C ASP A 52 3.48 5.04 19.82
N ALA A 53 4.55 4.28 20.11
CA ALA A 53 5.12 3.27 19.22
C ALA A 53 4.14 2.12 18.83
N SER A 54 3.12 1.87 19.66
CA SER A 54 2.10 0.86 19.34
C SER A 54 1.04 1.39 18.36
N GLN A 55 0.72 2.69 18.42
CA GLN A 55 -0.19 3.35 17.49
C GLN A 55 0.51 3.66 16.17
N GLU A 56 1.78 4.06 16.23
CA GLU A 56 2.64 4.26 15.07
C GLU A 56 2.66 3.01 14.18
N GLN A 57 2.79 1.82 14.77
CA GLN A 57 2.81 0.58 13.99
C GLN A 57 1.46 0.28 13.32
N GLU A 58 0.35 0.48 14.02
CA GLU A 58 -0.99 0.30 13.46
C GLU A 58 -1.24 1.31 12.32
N TYR A 59 -0.72 2.53 12.46
CA TYR A 59 -0.79 3.57 11.44
C TYR A 59 0.09 3.25 10.22
N ILE A 60 1.27 2.68 10.42
CA ILE A 60 2.13 2.19 9.32
C ILE A 60 1.43 1.06 8.55
N ASP A 61 0.86 0.07 9.25
CA ASP A 61 0.18 -1.06 8.61
C ASP A 61 -1.05 -0.59 7.81
N THR A 62 -1.81 0.37 8.33
CA THR A 62 -2.97 0.95 7.63
C THR A 62 -2.57 1.81 6.43
N VAL A 63 -1.48 2.59 6.51
CA VAL A 63 -0.94 3.34 5.37
C VAL A 63 -0.46 2.41 4.26
N LEU A 64 0.19 1.30 4.60
CA LEU A 64 0.61 0.29 3.62
C LEU A 64 -0.59 -0.33 2.88
N ALA A 65 -1.65 -0.68 3.60
CA ALA A 65 -2.87 -1.17 2.98
C ALA A 65 -3.50 -0.13 2.04
N CYS A 66 -3.50 1.14 2.45
CA CYS A 66 -3.99 2.25 1.62
C CYS A 66 -3.13 2.46 0.37
N LYS A 67 -1.80 2.37 0.47
CA LYS A 67 -0.87 2.42 -0.67
C LYS A 67 -1.14 1.33 -1.69
N MET A 68 -1.30 0.08 -1.23
CA MET A 68 -1.60 -1.05 -2.11
C MET A 68 -2.90 -0.86 -2.88
N GLN A 69 -3.96 -0.38 -2.20
CA GLN A 69 -5.23 -0.08 -2.85
C GLN A 69 -5.10 1.05 -3.88
N LEU A 70 -4.37 2.12 -3.55
CA LEU A 70 -4.16 3.22 -4.49
C LEU A 70 -3.40 2.76 -5.74
N GLN A 71 -2.40 1.90 -5.58
CA GLN A 71 -1.62 1.37 -6.69
C GLN A 71 -2.45 0.47 -7.61
N SER A 72 -3.33 -0.38 -7.05
CA SER A 72 -4.23 -1.19 -7.88
C SER A 72 -5.16 -0.32 -8.71
N TYR A 73 -5.70 0.76 -8.14
CA TYR A 73 -6.56 1.69 -8.88
C TYR A 73 -5.79 2.52 -9.91
N SER A 74 -4.54 2.91 -9.62
CA SER A 74 -3.68 3.59 -10.59
C SER A 74 -3.41 2.70 -11.81
N LEU A 75 -2.98 1.45 -11.58
CA LEU A 75 -2.68 0.51 -12.67
C LEU A 75 -3.88 0.27 -13.58
N ILE A 76 -5.08 0.14 -12.99
CA ILE A 76 -6.29 -0.09 -13.78
C ILE A 76 -6.69 1.19 -14.56
N ASN A 77 -6.49 2.37 -13.99
CA ASN A 77 -6.72 3.63 -14.72
C ASN A 77 -5.74 3.79 -15.88
N ASP A 78 -4.46 3.46 -15.68
CA ASP A 78 -3.44 3.53 -16.72
C ASP A 78 -3.73 2.55 -17.88
N GLN A 79 -4.17 1.33 -17.57
CA GLN A 79 -4.64 0.37 -18.58
C GLN A 79 -5.88 0.86 -19.35
N ARG A 80 -6.78 1.60 -18.69
CA ARG A 80 -7.95 2.21 -19.36
C ARG A 80 -7.55 3.35 -20.29
N ASP A 81 -6.65 4.22 -19.86
CA ASP A 81 -6.10 5.29 -20.71
C ASP A 81 -5.40 4.68 -21.95
N GLU A 82 -4.69 3.57 -21.81
CA GLU A 82 -4.07 2.84 -22.93
C GLU A 82 -5.11 2.25 -23.90
N LEU A 83 -6.19 1.64 -23.39
CA LEU A 83 -7.26 1.06 -24.20
C LEU A 83 -8.09 2.13 -24.95
N PHE A 84 -8.33 3.28 -24.31
CA PHE A 84 -9.05 4.40 -24.93
C PHE A 84 -8.24 5.05 -26.07
N VAL A 85 -6.92 5.13 -25.93
CA VAL A 85 -6.03 5.62 -27.00
C VAL A 85 -5.93 4.64 -28.18
N GLY A 86 -6.03 3.32 -27.94
CA GLY A 86 -6.04 2.30 -28.98
C GLY A 86 -7.32 2.22 -29.81
N ALA A 87 -8.48 2.61 -29.26
CA ALA A 87 -9.76 2.57 -29.95
C ALA A 87 -9.92 3.65 -31.04
N ASN A 88 -9.18 4.76 -30.95
CA ASN A 88 -9.23 5.85 -31.94
C ASN A 88 -8.41 5.59 -33.21
N THR A 89 -7.67 4.48 -33.31
CA THR A 89 -7.00 4.06 -34.54
C THR A 89 -7.88 3.12 -35.36
N THR A 90 -9.08 3.58 -35.73
CA THR A 90 -9.86 2.91 -36.78
C THR A 90 -9.20 3.22 -38.14
N PRO A 91 -8.91 2.24 -39.00
CA PRO A 91 -8.21 2.48 -40.27
C PRO A 91 -9.10 3.34 -41.17
N GLN A 92 -8.68 4.59 -41.40
CA GLN A 92 -9.22 5.41 -42.48
C GLN A 92 -9.04 4.67 -43.81
N THR A 93 -10.17 4.52 -44.50
CA THR A 93 -10.37 3.91 -45.82
C THR A 93 -9.26 4.23 -46.84
N PRO A 94 -8.88 3.28 -47.73
CA PRO A 94 -7.70 3.37 -48.59
C PRO A 94 -7.96 4.13 -49.90
N ALA A 95 -8.53 5.33 -49.87
CA ALA A 95 -8.97 6.04 -51.08
C ALA A 95 -8.24 7.38 -51.38
N ALA A 96 -7.15 7.72 -50.68
CA ALA A 96 -6.36 8.91 -51.01
C ALA A 96 -4.88 8.74 -50.66
N ARG A 97 -4.18 7.88 -51.40
CA ARG A 97 -2.71 7.89 -51.46
C ARG A 97 -2.28 8.86 -52.56
N ARG A 98 -1.76 10.02 -52.17
CA ARG A 98 -0.67 10.79 -52.81
C ARG A 98 -0.64 12.18 -52.21
N ASP A 99 0.23 12.39 -51.22
CA ASP A 99 1.18 13.51 -51.16
C ASP A 99 1.95 13.49 -49.83
N GLY A 100 3.25 13.21 -49.90
CA GLY A 100 4.26 13.49 -48.88
C GLY A 100 4.34 12.54 -47.66
N PRO A 101 5.53 12.35 -47.06
CA PRO A 101 5.67 11.63 -45.79
C PRO A 101 5.63 12.61 -44.59
N PRO A 102 4.49 12.81 -43.93
CA PRO A 102 4.48 13.27 -42.53
C PRO A 102 3.54 12.40 -41.69
N SER A 103 4.03 11.36 -41.01
CA SER A 103 3.28 10.67 -39.93
C SER A 103 3.95 9.43 -39.32
N SER A 104 5.18 9.06 -39.70
CA SER A 104 5.85 7.92 -39.04
C SER A 104 6.37 8.25 -37.63
N SER A 105 6.52 9.54 -37.27
CA SER A 105 7.01 9.98 -35.95
C SER A 105 5.95 9.94 -34.85
N ASP A 106 4.67 10.09 -35.17
CA ASP A 106 3.58 10.08 -34.18
C ASP A 106 3.40 8.73 -33.47
N PRO A 107 3.34 7.57 -34.16
CA PRO A 107 3.22 6.28 -33.48
C PRO A 107 4.48 5.94 -32.66
N LEU A 108 5.66 6.32 -33.15
CA LEU A 108 6.93 6.13 -32.44
C LEU A 108 7.05 7.05 -31.21
N SER A 109 6.60 8.30 -31.30
CA SER A 109 6.58 9.23 -30.17
C SER A 109 5.64 8.74 -29.07
N ARG A 110 4.43 8.28 -29.44
CA ARG A 110 3.47 7.72 -28.50
C ARG A 110 3.97 6.44 -27.84
N GLN A 111 4.63 5.55 -28.60
CA GLN A 111 5.29 4.38 -28.03
C GLN A 111 6.42 4.77 -27.07
N ASN A 112 7.18 5.83 -27.37
CA ASN A 112 8.22 6.32 -26.47
C ASN A 112 7.62 6.83 -25.15
N ASP A 113 6.53 7.60 -25.21
CA ASP A 113 5.83 8.09 -24.04
C ASP A 113 5.20 6.95 -23.21
N MET A 114 4.65 5.94 -23.88
CA MET A 114 4.15 4.71 -23.22
C MET A 114 5.28 3.96 -22.51
N VAL A 115 6.42 3.77 -23.16
CA VAL A 115 7.59 3.12 -22.52
C VAL A 115 8.10 3.94 -21.34
N ARG A 116 8.10 5.27 -21.44
CA ARG A 116 8.48 6.15 -20.32
C ARG A 116 7.53 6.03 -19.14
N ASN A 117 6.21 6.02 -19.39
CA ASN A 117 5.20 5.84 -18.34
C ASN A 117 5.28 4.45 -17.71
N ALA A 118 5.50 3.41 -18.50
CA ALA A 118 5.70 2.05 -18.01
C ALA A 118 6.95 1.95 -17.13
N LEU A 119 8.09 2.53 -17.55
CA LEU A 119 9.31 2.56 -16.75
C LEU A 119 9.15 3.36 -15.46
N GLN A 120 8.40 4.47 -15.51
CA GLN A 120 8.08 5.25 -14.32
C GLN A 120 7.23 4.44 -13.33
N THR A 121 6.18 3.78 -13.83
CA THR A 121 5.31 2.91 -13.02
C THR A 121 6.10 1.76 -12.43
N MET A 122 6.98 1.12 -13.21
CA MET A 122 7.87 0.05 -12.73
C MET A 122 8.77 0.53 -11.60
N ARG A 123 9.36 1.72 -11.72
CA ARG A 123 10.19 2.30 -10.65
C ARG A 123 9.36 2.55 -9.39
N GLU A 124 8.17 3.13 -9.52
CA GLU A 124 7.25 3.34 -8.39
C GLU A 124 6.88 2.00 -7.73
N THR A 125 6.68 0.93 -8.52
CA THR A 125 6.41 -0.41 -7.98
C THR A 125 7.64 -1.05 -7.31
N GLU A 126 8.86 -0.75 -7.79
CA GLU A 126 10.11 -1.22 -7.19
C GLU A 126 10.35 -0.58 -5.82
N GLU A 127 10.13 0.73 -5.72
CA GLU A 127 10.25 1.49 -4.46
C GLU A 127 9.29 0.96 -3.39
N ILE A 128 8.03 0.72 -3.75
CA ILE A 128 7.04 0.12 -2.83
C ILE A 128 7.44 -1.32 -2.48
N GLY A 129 7.95 -2.08 -3.44
CA GLY A 129 8.44 -3.45 -3.22
C GLY A 129 9.59 -3.49 -2.20
N GLU A 130 10.50 -2.53 -2.28
CA GLU A 130 11.58 -2.36 -1.31
C GLU A 130 11.05 -1.99 0.08
N GLU A 131 10.14 -1.03 0.17
CA GLU A 131 9.51 -0.60 1.44
C GLU A 131 8.81 -1.78 2.15
N ILE A 132 8.01 -2.56 1.41
CA ILE A 132 7.36 -3.77 1.93
C ILE A 132 8.40 -4.80 2.39
N GLY A 133 9.48 -5.00 1.62
CA GLY A 133 10.55 -5.92 1.97
C GLY A 133 11.24 -5.56 3.28
N GLN A 134 11.53 -4.27 3.48
CA GLN A 134 12.12 -3.75 4.71
C GLN A 134 11.17 -3.92 5.91
N GLU A 135 9.87 -3.62 5.75
CA GLU A 135 8.91 -3.75 6.85
C GLU A 135 8.67 -5.22 7.24
N LEU A 136 8.59 -6.13 6.26
CA LEU A 136 8.53 -7.58 6.53
C LEU A 136 9.75 -8.06 7.32
N HIS A 137 10.93 -7.49 7.03
CA HIS A 137 12.14 -7.80 7.80
C HIS A 137 12.03 -7.32 9.25
N ARG A 138 11.59 -6.07 9.49
CA ARG A 138 11.36 -5.52 10.84
C ARG A 138 10.31 -6.33 11.61
N ASN A 139 9.22 -6.70 10.95
CA ASN A 139 8.17 -7.54 11.54
C ASN A 139 8.69 -8.94 11.90
N ARG A 140 9.54 -9.53 11.05
CA ARG A 140 10.20 -10.80 11.36
C ARG A 140 11.08 -10.69 12.61
N GLU A 141 11.87 -9.62 12.72
CA GLU A 141 12.72 -9.38 13.89
C GLU A 141 11.90 -9.23 15.18
N ARG A 142 10.83 -8.42 15.14
CA ARG A 142 9.90 -8.24 16.26
C ARG A 142 9.25 -9.55 16.69
N LEU A 143 8.83 -10.39 15.74
CA LEU A 143 8.27 -11.71 16.03
C LEU A 143 9.31 -12.64 16.68
N GLN A 144 10.56 -12.62 16.23
CA GLN A 144 11.63 -13.39 16.87
C GLN A 144 11.88 -12.92 18.31
N ASN A 145 11.91 -11.60 18.54
CA ASN A 145 12.06 -11.02 19.87
C ASN A 145 10.89 -11.39 20.79
N THR A 146 9.66 -11.29 20.29
CA THR A 146 8.45 -11.69 21.03
C THR A 146 8.47 -13.17 21.37
N LYS A 147 8.84 -14.02 20.41
CA LYS A 147 9.01 -15.46 20.64
C LYS A 147 10.05 -15.74 21.73
N GLY A 148 11.19 -15.03 21.71
CA GLY A 148 12.20 -15.13 22.76
C GLY A 148 11.67 -14.75 24.15
N ASN A 149 10.88 -13.69 24.22
CA ASN A 149 10.25 -13.24 25.47
C ASN A 149 9.20 -14.24 25.98
N VAL A 150 8.36 -14.80 25.10
CA VAL A 150 7.36 -15.83 25.45
C VAL A 150 8.05 -17.07 26.02
N THR A 151 9.12 -17.55 25.38
CA THR A 151 9.92 -18.68 25.92
C THR A 151 10.48 -18.36 27.30
N ARG A 152 11.02 -17.15 27.51
CA ARG A 152 11.52 -16.74 28.85
C ARG A 152 10.42 -16.72 29.90
N ILE A 153 9.24 -16.20 29.57
CA ILE A 153 8.08 -16.19 30.49
C ILE A 153 7.62 -17.61 30.80
N GLN A 154 7.66 -18.51 29.81
CA GLN A 154 7.35 -19.93 30.01
C GLN A 154 8.33 -20.58 31.00
N ASP A 155 9.64 -20.31 30.89
CA ASP A 155 10.64 -20.80 31.83
C ASP A 155 10.42 -20.26 33.25
N MET A 156 10.15 -18.96 33.37
CA MET A 156 9.83 -18.32 34.65
C MET A 156 8.57 -18.92 35.29
N THR A 157 7.54 -19.21 34.48
CA THR A 157 6.31 -19.85 34.93
C THR A 157 6.58 -21.27 35.42
N GLY A 158 7.43 -22.03 34.71
CA GLY A 158 7.88 -23.35 35.14
C GLY A 158 8.61 -23.30 36.50
N GLN A 159 9.52 -22.35 36.67
CA GLN A 159 10.23 -22.14 37.95
C GLN A 159 9.26 -21.75 39.08
N ALA A 160 8.34 -20.82 38.82
CA ALA A 160 7.32 -20.40 39.78
C ALA A 160 6.44 -21.59 40.22
N ASN A 161 6.02 -22.45 39.29
CA ASN A 161 5.25 -23.66 39.59
C ASN A 161 6.03 -24.65 40.44
N ASN A 162 7.32 -24.85 40.18
CA ASN A 162 8.19 -25.69 41.00
C ASN A 162 8.32 -25.12 42.43
N MET A 163 8.48 -23.81 42.56
CA MET A 163 8.53 -23.13 43.85
C MET A 163 7.21 -23.26 44.62
N LEU A 164 6.07 -22.99 43.98
CA LEU A 164 4.74 -23.17 44.56
C LEU A 164 4.51 -24.61 45.02
N THR A 165 4.88 -25.59 44.19
CA THR A 165 4.81 -27.02 44.54
C THR A 165 5.66 -27.34 45.77
N SER A 166 6.87 -26.76 45.88
CA SER A 166 7.72 -26.91 47.07
C SER A 166 7.10 -26.28 48.32
N MET A 167 6.39 -25.14 48.18
CA MET A 167 5.72 -24.45 49.27
C MET A 167 4.50 -25.24 49.74
N ILE A 168 3.70 -25.76 48.82
CA ILE A 168 2.54 -26.63 49.12
C ILE A 168 3.00 -27.89 49.85
N LYS A 169 4.07 -28.55 49.39
CA LYS A 169 4.64 -29.73 50.06
C LYS A 169 5.11 -29.41 51.48
N ARG A 170 5.75 -28.26 51.69
CA ARG A 170 6.16 -27.80 53.02
C ARG A 170 4.95 -27.51 53.90
N SER A 171 3.96 -26.77 53.41
CA SER A 171 2.74 -26.44 54.14
C SER A 171 2.00 -27.69 54.62
N LYS A 172 1.84 -28.71 53.76
CA LYS A 172 1.23 -30.01 54.13
C LYS A 172 2.00 -30.79 55.20
N ARG A 173 3.25 -30.44 55.49
CA ARG A 173 4.06 -31.09 56.55
C ARG A 173 3.86 -30.45 57.93
N TRP A 174 3.24 -29.26 57.98
CA TRP A 174 2.99 -28.51 59.21
C TRP A 174 1.52 -28.55 59.66
N PHE A 175 0.64 -29.17 58.88
CA PHE A 175 -0.75 -29.50 59.22
C PHE A 175 -0.89 -31.01 59.27
#